data_AF-A0A2V9NYC2-F1
#
_entry.id   AF-A0A2V9NYC2-F1
#
_cell.length_a   1.000
_cell.length_b   1.000
_cell.length_c   1.000
_cell.angle_alpha   90.00
_cell.angle_beta   90.00
_cell.angle_gamma   90.00
#
_symmetry.space_group_name_H-M   'P 1'
#
loop_
_entity.id
_entity.type
_entity.pdbx_description
1 polymer ?
#
loop_
_entity_poly.entity_id
_entity_poly.type
_entity_poly.pdbx_seq_one_letter_code
_entity_poly.pdbx_strand_id
1 'polypeptide(L)'
;MVTGETGEIIRYFPEKVNRPHGAALTGKTPGQDHMTNWVDCIRSRKTPNASVEIGYRSAIAVHMANLAYRQKQRVTLEMAKASKPDF
;
A
#
# COMPACT_ATOMS: atom_id res chain seq x y z
N MET A 1 -5.97 -15.21 23.57
CA MET A 1 -5.83 -15.53 22.12
C MET A 1 -6.91 -14.72 21.43
N VAL A 2 -6.57 -13.78 20.53
CA VAL A 2 -7.61 -13.03 19.80
C VAL A 2 -8.20 -14.00 18.78
N THR A 3 -9.41 -14.48 19.03
CA THR A 3 -10.10 -15.52 18.24
C THR A 3 -11.16 -14.92 17.31
N GLY A 4 -11.01 -13.66 16.90
CA GLY A 4 -11.91 -13.04 15.95
C GLY A 4 -11.29 -13.05 14.57
N GLU A 5 -11.94 -13.68 13.59
CA GLU A 5 -11.69 -13.37 12.18
C GLU A 5 -12.04 -11.89 11.97
N THR A 6 -11.07 -11.00 12.12
CA THR A 6 -11.17 -9.64 11.61
C THR A 6 -11.11 -9.74 10.10
N GLY A 7 -12.26 -10.04 9.47
CA GLY A 7 -12.35 -10.09 8.03
C GLY A 7 -11.84 -8.77 7.45
N GLU A 8 -10.78 -8.81 6.67
CA GLU A 8 -10.27 -7.63 5.99
C GLU A 8 -11.31 -7.16 4.97
N ILE A 9 -11.90 -5.99 5.25
CA ILE A 9 -12.90 -5.37 4.38
C ILE A 9 -12.21 -4.27 3.58
N ILE A 10 -12.14 -4.44 2.27
CA ILE A 10 -11.76 -3.37 1.36
C ILE A 10 -12.99 -2.47 1.19
N ARG A 11 -12.83 -1.16 1.44
CA ARG A 11 -13.86 -0.16 1.18
C ARG A 11 -13.35 0.82 0.14
N TYR A 12 -14.08 0.96 -0.95
CA TYR A 12 -13.81 1.96 -1.99
C TYR A 12 -14.97 2.95 -2.05
N PHE A 13 -14.67 4.22 -1.80
CA PHE A 13 -15.61 5.32 -1.88
C PHE A 13 -15.19 6.25 -3.03
N PRO A 14 -15.83 6.17 -4.20
CA PRO A 14 -15.47 7.02 -5.32
C PRO A 14 -15.85 8.47 -5.07
N GLU A 15 -14.91 9.39 -5.27
CA GLU A 15 -15.22 10.81 -5.35
C GLU A 15 -16.09 11.08 -6.58
N LYS A 16 -17.20 11.79 -6.38
CA LYS A 16 -18.13 12.12 -7.46
C LYS A 16 -17.53 13.07 -8.50
N VAL A 17 -16.51 13.84 -8.14
CA VAL A 17 -15.77 14.70 -9.06
C VAL A 17 -15.03 13.87 -10.11
N ASN A 18 -14.33 12.81 -9.67
CA ASN A 18 -13.53 11.96 -10.55
C ASN A 18 -14.34 10.82 -11.18
N ARG A 19 -15.44 10.40 -10.53
CA ARG A 19 -16.33 9.34 -11.01
C ARG A 19 -17.79 9.65 -10.65
N PRO A 20 -18.50 10.48 -11.43
CA PRO A 20 -19.86 10.96 -11.12
C PRO A 20 -20.86 9.83 -10.82
N HIS A 21 -20.77 8.74 -11.57
CA HIS A 21 -21.64 7.56 -11.41
C HIS A 21 -21.01 6.44 -10.58
N GLY A 22 -19.90 6.70 -9.88
CA GLY A 22 -19.25 5.70 -9.04
C GLY A 22 -20.12 5.30 -7.86
N ALA A 23 -20.29 4.00 -7.63
CA ALA A 23 -20.93 3.46 -6.44
C ALA A 23 -19.87 3.05 -5.40
N ALA A 24 -20.22 3.15 -4.12
CA ALA A 24 -19.38 2.59 -3.06
C ALA A 24 -19.28 1.07 -3.24
N LEU A 25 -18.07 0.53 -3.12
CA LEU A 25 -17.82 -0.90 -3.24
C LEU A 25 -17.21 -1.43 -1.95
N THR A 26 -17.66 -2.60 -1.54
CA THR A 26 -17.06 -3.37 -0.45
C THR A 26 -16.57 -4.70 -0.99
N GLY A 27 -15.32 -5.04 -0.70
CA GLY A 27 -14.72 -6.32 -1.02
C GLY A 27 -14.27 -7.04 0.25
N LYS A 28 -14.15 -8.37 0.16
CA LYS A 28 -13.45 -9.17 1.16
C LYS A 28 -12.12 -9.62 0.57
N THR A 29 -11.02 -9.39 1.28
CA THR A 29 -9.73 -9.96 0.89
C THR A 29 -9.72 -11.44 1.26
N PRO A 30 -9.55 -12.37 0.31
CA PRO A 30 -9.44 -13.77 0.65
C PRO A 30 -8.12 -14.03 1.38
N GLY A 31 -8.23 -14.50 2.62
CA GLY A 31 -7.34 -15.55 3.10
C GLY A 31 -5.97 -15.18 3.62
N GLN A 32 -5.73 -14.02 4.23
CA GLN A 32 -4.83 -13.89 5.41
C GLN A 32 -5.21 -12.64 6.20
N ASP A 33 -5.39 -12.78 7.52
CA ASP A 33 -5.48 -11.62 8.41
C ASP A 33 -4.07 -11.04 8.57
N HIS A 34 -3.84 -9.84 8.00
CA HIS A 34 -2.56 -9.15 8.01
C HIS A 34 -2.04 -8.92 9.44
N MET A 35 -2.93 -8.57 10.37
CA MET A 35 -2.56 -8.28 11.74
C MET A 35 -2.17 -9.56 12.48
N THR A 36 -2.90 -10.65 12.26
CA THR A 36 -2.53 -11.96 12.79
C THR A 36 -1.16 -12.40 12.28
N ASN A 37 -0.91 -12.31 10.96
CA ASN A 37 0.42 -12.61 10.38
C ASN A 37 1.54 -11.80 11.03
N TRP A 38 1.35 -10.49 11.16
CA TRP A 38 2.36 -9.60 11.73
C TRP A 38 2.71 -9.96 13.19
N VAL A 39 1.70 -10.16 14.03
CA VAL A 39 1.91 -10.50 15.45
C VAL A 39 2.56 -11.88 15.59
N ASP A 40 2.17 -12.86 14.78
CA ASP A 40 2.77 -14.20 14.81
C ASP A 40 4.22 -14.20 14.31
N CYS A 41 4.55 -13.37 13.32
CA CYS A 41 5.92 -13.15 12.88
C CYS A 41 6.79 -12.53 13.97
N ILE A 42 6.27 -11.59 14.77
CA ILE A 42 6.99 -11.03 15.93
C ILE A 42 7.32 -12.14 16.95
N ARG A 43 6.33 -12.97 17.29
CA ARG A 43 6.50 -14.06 18.28
C ARG A 43 7.48 -15.12 17.79
N SER A 44 7.33 -15.55 16.54
CA SER A 44 8.11 -16.65 15.94
C SER A 44 9.46 -16.19 15.36
N ARG A 45 9.68 -14.88 15.26
CA ARG A 45 10.82 -14.26 14.54
C ARG A 45 10.90 -14.66 13.07
N LYS A 46 9.78 -15.05 12.45
CA LYS A 46 9.69 -15.27 11.01
C LYS A 46 9.54 -13.94 10.27
N THR A 47 10.01 -13.90 9.02
CA THR A 47 9.76 -12.75 8.12
C THR A 47 8.26 -12.61 7.85
N PRO A 48 7.68 -11.41 7.97
CA PRO A 48 6.28 -11.16 7.63
C PRO A 48 6.05 -11.22 6.12
N ASN A 49 4.80 -11.44 5.71
CA ASN A 49 4.41 -11.43 4.29
C ASN A 49 4.76 -10.09 3.62
N ALA A 50 4.61 -8.99 4.36
CA ALA A 50 5.01 -7.64 3.95
C ALA A 50 6.36 -7.29 4.60
N SER A 51 7.45 -7.85 4.08
CA SER A 51 8.80 -7.54 4.56
C SER A 51 9.20 -6.09 4.26
N VAL A 52 10.24 -5.59 4.94
CA VAL A 52 10.77 -4.23 4.73
C VAL A 52 11.17 -3.98 3.28
N GLU A 53 11.74 -4.97 2.59
CA GLU A 53 12.14 -4.84 1.19
C GLU A 53 10.93 -4.61 0.27
N ILE A 54 9.83 -5.31 0.51
CA ILE A 54 8.57 -5.08 -0.21
C ILE A 54 8.05 -3.67 0.10
N GLY A 55 8.05 -3.28 1.38
CA GLY A 55 7.61 -1.94 1.80
C GLY A 55 8.42 -0.81 1.14
N TYR A 56 9.75 -0.96 1.08
CA TYR A 56 10.65 -0.01 0.42
C TYR A 56 10.34 0.12 -1.09
N ARG A 57 10.18 -1.00 -1.79
CA ARG A 57 9.84 -1.01 -3.22
C ARG A 57 8.47 -0.38 -3.49
N SER A 58 7.48 -0.64 -2.63
CA SER A 58 6.16 -0.01 -2.71
C SER A 58 6.22 1.50 -2.48
N ALA A 59 7.00 1.96 -1.49
CA ALA A 59 7.17 3.39 -1.21
C ALA A 59 7.83 4.14 -2.38
N ILE A 60 8.84 3.54 -3.01
CA ILE A 60 9.50 4.11 -4.19
C ILE A 60 8.51 4.28 -5.35
N ALA A 61 7.63 3.32 -5.59
CA ALA A 61 6.66 3.42 -6.68
C ALA A 61 5.74 4.64 -6.52
N VAL A 62 5.28 4.91 -5.29
CA VAL A 62 4.47 6.10 -4.98
C VAL A 62 5.29 7.38 -5.14
N HIS A 63 6.55 7.36 -4.71
CA HIS A 63 7.47 8.49 -4.89
C HIS A 63 7.72 8.81 -6.38
N MET A 64 7.94 7.78 -7.21
CA MET A 64 8.05 7.92 -8.67
C MET A 64 6.81 8.59 -9.28
N ALA A 65 5.61 8.17 -8.87
CA ALA A 65 4.36 8.75 -9.37
C ALA A 65 4.22 10.23 -9.00
N ASN A 66 4.56 10.59 -7.76
CA ASN A 66 4.54 11.97 -7.29
C ASN A 66 5.54 12.85 -8.06
N LEU A 67 6.77 12.37 -8.26
CA LEU A 67 7.79 13.09 -9.04
C LEU A 67 7.34 13.28 -10.49
N ALA A 68 6.81 12.23 -11.14
CA ALA A 68 6.34 12.31 -12.51
C ALA A 68 5.20 13.33 -12.67
N TYR A 69 4.26 13.34 -11.72
CA TYR A 69 3.16 14.30 -11.71
C TYR A 69 3.64 15.75 -11.56
N ARG A 70 4.60 16.00 -10.67
CA ARG A 70 5.13 17.34 -10.38
C ARG A 70 6.02 17.87 -11.50
N GLN A 71 6.92 17.03 -12.01
CA GLN A 71 7.90 17.40 -13.03
C GLN A 71 7.35 17.32 -14.47
N LYS A 72 6.13 16.78 -14.65
CA LYS A 72 5.50 16.61 -15.96
C LYS A 72 6.34 15.80 -16.94
N GLN A 73 7.10 14.82 -16.44
CA GLN A 73 7.94 13.94 -17.23
C GLN A 73 7.89 12.50 -16.72
N ARG A 74 8.33 11.56 -17.57
CA ARG A 74 8.54 10.17 -17.15
C ARG A 74 9.70 10.11 -16.15
N VAL A 75 9.51 9.38 -15.05
CA VAL A 75 10.52 9.17 -14.00
C VAL A 75 10.94 7.69 -13.99
N THR A 76 12.24 7.43 -14.01
CA THR A 76 12.81 6.09 -13.84
C THR A 76 13.09 5.78 -12.37
N LEU A 77 13.33 4.50 -12.06
CA LEU A 77 13.72 4.09 -10.71
C LEU A 77 14.98 4.85 -10.22
N GLU A 78 15.99 4.96 -11.08
CA GLU A 78 17.24 5.66 -10.73
C GLU A 78 17.01 7.15 -10.47
N MET A 79 16.17 7.81 -11.27
CA MET A 79 15.81 9.22 -11.03
C MET A 79 15.10 9.40 -9.68
N ALA A 80 14.18 8.50 -9.33
CA ALA A 80 13.47 8.59 -8.06
C ALA A 80 14.37 8.31 -6.85
N LYS A 81 15.33 7.38 -6.96
CA LYS A 81 16.32 7.14 -5.91
C LYS A 81 17.31 8.30 -5.75
N ALA A 82 17.62 9.01 -6.84
CA ALA A 82 18.54 10.15 -6.83
C ALA A 82 17.88 11.48 -6.44
N SER A 83 16.55 11.53 -6.31
CA SER A 83 15.84 12.78 -6.01
C SER A 83 16.24 13.31 -4.65
N LYS A 84 16.67 14.57 -4.59
CA LYS A 84 16.87 15.27 -3.33
C LYS A 84 15.58 16.00 -2.97
N PRO A 85 15.15 15.98 -1.71
CA PRO A 85 14.04 16.80 -1.29
C PRO A 85 14.38 18.29 -1.37
N ASP A 86 13.42 19.11 -1.80
CA ASP A 86 13.57 20.57 -1.93
C ASP A 86 13.26 21.34 -0.63
N PHE A 87 13.39 20.69 0.53
CA PHE A 87 13.15 21.31 1.85
C PHE A 87 14.44 21.79 2.51
#